data_AF-A0A916GP53-F1
#
_entry.id   AF-A0A916GP53-F1
#
_cell.length_a   1.000
_cell.length_b   1.000
_cell.length_c   1.000
_cell.angle_alpha   90.00
_cell.angle_beta   90.00
_cell.angle_gamma   90.00
#
_symmetry.space_group_name_H-M   'P 1'
#
loop_
_entity.id
_entity.type
_entity.pdbx_description
1 polymer ?
#
loop_
_entity_poly.entity_id
_entity_poly.type
_entity_poly.pdbx_seq_one_letter_code
_entity_poly.pdbx_strand_id
1 'polypeptide(L)'
;MNAALAAALGAAPSRIDHIGGGAAGSVSRARLANGTTVIAKSAPRGLDTEAAMLRLLAARSALPVPAVIHAAPNLLVMQDMPGRSSFSTDAQRHAAQLLSALHAVTSPDGSFGLHLDGFIGPLPQPNTPSGSWVEFFRDRRLLHMSRAAAREGSLPSGLATRLERLAARLAELIPDRPRPSLIHGDVWSGNVLAAGGRITAFLDPAPYHAHAEIELAFIRLFSTFGEPFERGYQEQAAVSHGDWREFKAVRCPLYNLYPLLVHVRLFGGQYAAELESNLCTLGF
;
A
#
# COMPACT_ATOMS: atom_id res chain seq x y z
N MET A 1 10.62 -12.51 -22.47
CA MET A 1 10.22 -11.11 -22.25
C MET A 1 10.10 -10.32 -23.56
N ASN A 2 11.14 -10.23 -24.40
CA ASN A 2 11.10 -9.38 -25.62
C ASN A 2 9.96 -9.67 -26.59
N ALA A 3 9.67 -10.95 -26.91
CA ALA A 3 8.59 -11.30 -27.83
C ALA A 3 7.20 -10.97 -27.26
N ALA A 4 6.97 -11.28 -25.98
CA ALA A 4 5.70 -10.96 -25.29
C ALA A 4 5.49 -9.45 -25.16
N LEU A 5 6.56 -8.70 -24.85
CA LEU A 5 6.53 -7.25 -24.78
C LEU A 5 6.30 -6.60 -26.16
N ALA A 6 6.93 -7.13 -27.20
CA ALA A 6 6.71 -6.67 -28.57
C ALA A 6 5.26 -6.93 -29.03
N ALA A 7 4.70 -8.09 -28.70
CA ALA A 7 3.30 -8.41 -28.97
C ALA A 7 2.34 -7.48 -28.20
N ALA A 8 2.62 -7.22 -26.92
CA ALA A 8 1.83 -6.32 -26.07
C ALA A 8 1.84 -4.87 -26.57
N LEU A 9 2.95 -4.42 -27.14
CA LEU A 9 3.14 -3.05 -27.62
C LEU A 9 2.85 -2.88 -29.12
N GLY A 10 2.63 -3.98 -29.85
CA GLY A 10 2.52 -3.97 -31.31
C GLY A 10 3.83 -3.63 -32.06
N ALA A 11 4.95 -3.47 -31.35
CA ALA A 11 6.26 -3.16 -31.91
C ALA A 11 7.38 -3.62 -30.97
N ALA A 12 8.52 -4.04 -31.56
CA ALA A 12 9.69 -4.39 -30.78
C ALA A 12 10.33 -3.13 -30.16
N PRO A 13 10.65 -3.13 -28.85
CA PRO A 13 11.38 -2.03 -28.24
C PRO A 13 12.81 -1.96 -28.79
N SER A 14 13.33 -0.75 -28.98
CA SER A 14 14.68 -0.47 -29.45
C SER A 14 15.74 -0.73 -28.38
N ARG A 15 15.38 -0.63 -27.10
CA ARG A 15 16.24 -0.94 -25.96
C ARG A 15 15.40 -1.40 -24.77
N ILE A 16 15.94 -2.33 -23.99
CA ILE A 16 15.34 -2.77 -22.73
C ILE A 16 16.43 -2.71 -21.66
N ASP A 17 16.17 -1.93 -20.62
CA ASP A 17 17.03 -1.78 -19.46
C ASP A 17 16.37 -2.47 -18.28
N HIS A 18 17.08 -3.41 -17.64
CA HIS A 18 16.64 -3.98 -16.39
C HIS A 18 16.89 -2.98 -15.25
N ILE A 19 15.84 -2.59 -14.54
CA ILE A 19 15.91 -1.51 -13.53
C ILE A 19 15.58 -1.96 -12.12
N GLY A 20 15.14 -3.21 -11.94
CA GLY A 20 14.86 -3.78 -10.64
C GLY A 20 14.25 -5.17 -10.76
N GLY A 21 14.24 -5.92 -9.66
CA GLY A 21 13.67 -7.26 -9.63
C GLY A 21 14.21 -8.08 -8.46
N GLY A 22 13.60 -9.24 -8.25
CA GLY A 22 13.95 -10.21 -7.21
C GLY A 22 13.13 -11.49 -7.37
N ALA A 23 13.01 -12.28 -6.30
CA ALA A 23 12.27 -13.55 -6.32
C ALA A 23 10.79 -13.42 -6.73
N ALA A 24 10.20 -12.22 -6.63
CA ALA A 24 8.81 -11.94 -6.98
C ALA A 24 8.57 -11.52 -8.44
N GLY A 25 9.63 -11.22 -9.21
CA GLY A 25 9.51 -10.76 -10.61
C GLY A 25 10.62 -9.81 -11.06
N SER A 26 10.59 -9.43 -12.33
CA SER A 26 11.53 -8.50 -12.95
C SER A 26 10.84 -7.24 -13.45
N VAL A 27 11.49 -6.09 -13.28
CA VAL A 27 11.06 -4.78 -13.78
C VAL A 27 12.07 -4.27 -14.80
N SER A 28 11.57 -3.88 -15.96
CA SER A 28 12.37 -3.35 -17.04
C SER A 28 11.77 -2.07 -17.59
N ARG A 29 12.64 -1.11 -17.95
CA ARG A 29 12.27 0.03 -18.76
C ARG A 29 12.54 -0.31 -20.22
N ALA A 30 11.52 -0.22 -21.06
CA ALA A 30 11.65 -0.43 -22.50
C ALA A 30 11.50 0.89 -23.23
N ARG A 31 12.41 1.16 -24.17
CA ARG A 31 12.37 2.32 -25.07
C ARG A 31 11.83 1.87 -26.42
N LEU A 32 10.87 2.61 -26.96
CA LEU A 32 10.29 2.39 -28.28
C LEU A 32 11.06 3.18 -29.35
N ALA A 33 10.83 2.84 -30.61
CA ALA A 33 11.52 3.48 -31.74
C ALA A 33 11.25 4.99 -31.81
N ASN A 34 10.08 5.45 -31.37
CA ASN A 34 9.71 6.87 -31.31
C ASN A 34 10.30 7.61 -30.09
N GLY A 35 11.13 6.95 -29.28
CA GLY A 35 11.77 7.52 -28.09
C GLY A 35 10.96 7.41 -26.79
N THR A 36 9.65 7.09 -26.87
CA THR A 36 8.80 6.85 -25.69
C THR A 36 9.35 5.71 -24.84
N THR A 37 9.23 5.83 -23.53
CA THR A 37 9.58 4.76 -22.58
C THR A 37 8.36 4.22 -21.87
N VAL A 38 8.38 2.93 -21.56
CA VAL A 38 7.36 2.21 -20.79
C VAL A 38 8.04 1.35 -19.73
N ILE A 39 7.31 1.04 -18.66
CA ILE A 39 7.72 0.07 -17.65
C ILE A 39 7.03 -1.25 -17.94
N ALA A 40 7.80 -2.34 -17.97
CA ALA A 40 7.32 -3.70 -18.09
C ALA A 40 7.69 -4.48 -16.82
N LYS A 41 6.67 -5.04 -16.16
CA LYS A 41 6.83 -6.01 -15.06
C LYS A 41 6.55 -7.40 -15.58
N SER A 42 7.36 -8.38 -15.17
CA SER A 42 7.16 -9.79 -15.47
C SER A 42 7.24 -10.59 -14.17
N ALA A 43 6.23 -11.41 -13.91
CA ALA A 43 6.15 -12.29 -12.75
C ALA A 43 5.40 -13.58 -13.14
N PRO A 44 5.45 -14.67 -12.36
CA PRO A 44 4.73 -15.88 -12.70
C PRO A 44 3.21 -15.70 -12.81
N ARG A 45 2.61 -14.82 -11.99
CA ARG A 45 1.18 -14.51 -11.95
C ARG A 45 0.91 -13.20 -11.18
N GLY A 46 -0.33 -12.71 -11.24
CA GLY A 46 -0.86 -11.63 -10.38
C GLY A 46 -0.74 -10.21 -10.95
N LEU A 47 -0.10 -10.04 -12.11
CA LEU A 47 0.12 -8.71 -12.70
C LEU A 47 -1.15 -8.10 -13.33
N ASP A 48 -2.12 -8.94 -13.69
CA ASP A 48 -3.47 -8.53 -14.06
C ASP A 48 -4.25 -7.93 -12.87
N THR A 49 -4.01 -8.45 -11.66
CA THR A 49 -4.60 -7.91 -10.42
C THR A 49 -4.03 -6.53 -10.10
N GLU A 50 -2.71 -6.35 -10.18
CA GLU A 50 -2.08 -5.03 -10.04
C GLU A 50 -2.60 -4.03 -11.07
N ALA A 51 -2.76 -4.47 -12.33
CA ALA A 51 -3.35 -3.65 -13.38
C ALA A 51 -4.79 -3.23 -13.07
N ALA A 52 -5.60 -4.11 -12.49
CA ALA A 52 -6.96 -3.80 -12.07
C ALA A 52 -6.98 -2.77 -10.93
N MET A 53 -6.03 -2.85 -9.99
CA MET A 53 -5.88 -1.88 -8.89
C MET A 53 -5.46 -0.49 -9.39
N LEU A 54 -4.49 -0.42 -10.30
CA LEU A 54 -4.08 0.83 -10.94
C LEU A 54 -5.26 1.49 -11.67
N ARG A 55 -6.00 0.71 -12.46
CA ARG A 55 -7.21 1.19 -13.16
C ARG A 55 -8.29 1.65 -12.19
N LEU A 56 -8.47 0.95 -11.06
CA LEU A 56 -9.42 1.35 -10.03
C LEU A 56 -9.07 2.72 -9.44
N LEU A 57 -7.81 2.92 -9.03
CA LEU A 57 -7.36 4.19 -8.47
C LEU A 57 -7.50 5.34 -9.48
N ALA A 58 -7.08 5.12 -10.73
CA ALA A 58 -7.21 6.09 -11.81
C ALA A 58 -8.67 6.45 -12.12
N ALA A 59 -9.60 5.49 -12.02
CA ALA A 59 -11.02 5.72 -12.29
C ALA A 59 -11.78 6.38 -11.13
N ARG A 60 -11.31 6.21 -9.89
CA ARG A 60 -12.01 6.63 -8.68
C ARG A 60 -11.42 7.87 -8.02
N SER A 61 -10.22 8.29 -8.40
CA SER A 61 -9.50 9.38 -7.73
C SER A 61 -8.62 10.16 -8.70
N ALA A 62 -8.11 11.30 -8.23
CA ALA A 62 -7.09 12.08 -8.94
C ALA A 62 -5.65 11.67 -8.54
N LEU A 63 -5.48 10.56 -7.83
CA LEU A 63 -4.16 10.08 -7.42
C LEU A 63 -3.33 9.77 -8.68
N PRO A 64 -2.13 10.36 -8.85
CA PRO A 64 -1.32 10.10 -10.02
C PRO A 64 -0.77 8.67 -9.94
N VAL A 65 -1.25 7.80 -10.80
CA VAL A 65 -0.79 6.40 -10.93
C VAL A 65 -0.42 6.13 -12.40
N PRO A 66 0.51 5.20 -12.67
CA PRO A 66 0.87 4.84 -14.05
C PRO A 66 -0.35 4.36 -14.86
N ALA A 67 -0.54 4.91 -16.06
CA ALA A 67 -1.55 4.39 -16.98
C ALA A 67 -1.18 2.97 -17.42
N VAL A 68 -2.11 2.03 -17.31
CA VAL A 68 -1.95 0.65 -17.77
C VAL A 68 -2.09 0.59 -19.29
N ILE A 69 -1.03 0.14 -19.98
CA ILE A 69 -0.98 -0.03 -21.44
C ILE A 69 -1.39 -1.45 -21.82
N HIS A 70 -0.86 -2.45 -21.12
CA HIS A 70 -1.16 -3.86 -21.33
C HIS A 70 -1.20 -4.61 -19.99
N ALA A 71 -2.11 -5.58 -19.88
CA ALA A 71 -2.23 -6.42 -18.70
C ALA A 71 -2.52 -7.87 -19.09
N ALA A 72 -1.71 -8.76 -18.55
CA ALA A 72 -1.86 -10.21 -18.60
C ALA A 72 -1.39 -10.79 -17.26
N PRO A 73 -1.73 -12.04 -16.91
CA PRO A 73 -1.38 -12.62 -15.61
C PRO A 73 0.12 -12.52 -15.26
N ASN A 74 0.99 -12.64 -16.27
CA ASN A 74 2.44 -12.67 -16.13
C ASN A 74 3.18 -11.47 -16.72
N LEU A 75 2.47 -10.49 -17.29
CA LEU A 75 3.06 -9.29 -17.90
C LEU A 75 2.16 -8.07 -17.68
N LEU A 76 2.72 -7.02 -17.08
CA LEU A 76 2.10 -5.71 -17.00
C LEU A 76 2.99 -4.69 -17.70
N VAL A 77 2.43 -3.95 -18.64
CA VAL A 77 3.09 -2.82 -19.30
C VAL A 77 2.34 -1.54 -18.94
N MET A 78 3.05 -0.55 -18.45
CA MET A 78 2.49 0.69 -17.96
C MET A 78 3.36 1.89 -18.33
N GLN A 79 2.79 3.08 -18.18
CA GLN A 79 3.47 4.36 -18.38
C GLN A 79 4.75 4.45 -17.53
N ASP A 80 5.85 4.92 -18.14
CA ASP A 80 7.06 5.29 -17.40
C ASP A 80 6.89 6.69 -16.81
N MET A 81 6.82 6.74 -15.48
CA MET A 81 6.56 7.98 -14.75
C MET A 81 7.85 8.72 -14.45
N PRO A 82 7.90 10.05 -14.62
CA PRO A 82 9.10 10.83 -14.34
C PRO A 82 9.33 10.97 -12.83
N GLY A 83 10.58 11.17 -12.42
CA GLY A 83 10.93 11.53 -11.05
C GLY A 83 11.76 10.49 -10.31
N ARG A 84 11.94 10.75 -9.01
CA ARG A 84 12.72 9.91 -8.09
C ARG A 84 12.04 9.86 -6.72
N SER A 85 12.39 8.87 -5.91
CA SER A 85 11.98 8.74 -4.51
C SER A 85 12.75 9.71 -3.60
N SER A 86 12.56 11.01 -3.82
CA SER A 86 13.14 12.09 -3.01
C SER A 86 12.16 13.25 -2.95
N PHE A 87 11.82 13.70 -1.74
CA PHE A 87 10.66 14.56 -1.50
C PHE A 87 11.08 15.87 -0.83
N SER A 88 11.08 16.96 -1.60
CA SER A 88 11.18 18.31 -1.04
C SER A 88 9.97 18.63 -0.15
N THR A 89 10.04 19.70 0.63
CA THR A 89 8.92 20.22 1.42
C THR A 89 7.65 20.38 0.59
N ASP A 90 7.75 20.93 -0.62
CA ASP A 90 6.61 21.13 -1.52
C ASP A 90 6.04 19.80 -2.03
N ALA A 91 6.90 18.83 -2.35
CA ALA A 91 6.44 17.50 -2.76
C ALA A 91 5.68 16.80 -1.63
N GLN A 92 6.13 16.94 -0.39
CA GLN A 92 5.45 16.39 0.79
C GLN A 92 4.08 17.06 1.02
N ARG A 93 3.98 18.39 0.83
CA ARG A 93 2.69 19.10 0.89
C ARG A 93 1.75 18.68 -0.24
N HIS A 94 2.27 18.44 -1.44
CA HIS A 94 1.49 17.91 -2.56
C HIS A 94 1.03 16.46 -2.29
N ALA A 95 1.86 15.63 -1.67
CA ALA A 95 1.47 14.29 -1.24
C ALA A 95 0.30 14.33 -0.24
N ALA A 96 0.33 15.27 0.72
CA ALA A 96 -0.77 15.47 1.66
C ALA A 96 -2.09 15.83 0.96
N GLN A 97 -2.05 16.70 -0.05
CA GLN A 97 -3.20 17.05 -0.88
C GLN A 97 -3.78 15.84 -1.60
N LEU A 98 -2.92 15.07 -2.26
CA LEU A 98 -3.33 13.90 -3.04
C LEU A 98 -3.93 12.80 -2.15
N LEU A 99 -3.29 12.49 -1.01
CA LEU A 99 -3.77 11.45 -0.10
C LEU A 99 -5.01 11.89 0.67
N SER A 100 -5.13 13.17 1.06
CA SER A 100 -6.37 13.70 1.66
C SER A 100 -7.54 13.58 0.67
N ALA A 101 -7.32 13.95 -0.59
CA ALA A 101 -8.34 13.82 -1.64
C ALA A 101 -8.70 12.35 -1.93
N LEU A 102 -7.72 11.45 -1.92
CA LEU A 102 -7.95 10.01 -2.05
C LEU A 102 -8.79 9.48 -0.89
N HIS A 103 -8.43 9.82 0.35
CA HIS A 103 -9.14 9.38 1.56
C HIS A 103 -10.55 9.98 1.67
N ALA A 104 -10.86 11.04 0.92
CA ALA A 104 -12.22 11.56 0.82
C ALA A 104 -13.14 10.70 -0.06
N VAL A 105 -12.60 9.84 -0.94
CA VAL A 105 -13.35 8.86 -1.74
C VAL A 105 -13.80 7.72 -0.83
N THR A 106 -15.11 7.51 -0.72
CA THR A 106 -15.69 6.48 0.17
C THR A 106 -16.35 5.35 -0.60
N SER A 107 -16.50 4.19 0.03
CA SER A 107 -17.31 3.11 -0.52
C SER A 107 -18.78 3.54 -0.65
N PRO A 108 -19.46 3.25 -1.77
CA PRO A 108 -20.85 3.66 -1.97
C PRO A 108 -21.84 3.04 -0.97
N ASP A 109 -21.55 1.83 -0.49
CA ASP A 109 -22.38 1.06 0.45
C ASP A 109 -21.91 1.19 1.92
N GLY A 110 -20.88 2.00 2.17
CA GLY A 110 -20.29 2.16 3.50
C GLY A 110 -19.44 0.98 3.97
N SER A 111 -19.13 0.00 3.12
CA SER A 111 -18.32 -1.16 3.48
C SER A 111 -16.80 -0.87 3.46
N PHE A 112 -16.05 -1.58 4.31
CA PHE A 112 -14.60 -1.70 4.23
C PHE A 112 -14.21 -2.84 3.30
N GLY A 113 -13.01 -2.77 2.73
CA GLY A 113 -12.51 -3.76 1.77
C GLY A 113 -12.75 -3.37 0.32
N LEU A 114 -12.81 -4.40 -0.53
CA LEU A 114 -12.98 -4.29 -1.97
C LEU A 114 -13.56 -5.60 -2.54
N HIS A 115 -14.32 -5.53 -3.63
CA HIS A 115 -14.84 -6.73 -4.32
C HIS A 115 -13.77 -7.57 -5.03
N LEU A 116 -12.52 -7.12 -5.01
CA LEU A 116 -11.37 -7.79 -5.60
C LEU A 116 -10.33 -8.05 -4.51
N ASP A 117 -10.04 -9.32 -4.27
CA ASP A 117 -8.89 -9.72 -3.45
C ASP A 117 -7.59 -9.26 -4.12
N GLY A 118 -6.65 -8.84 -3.29
CA GLY A 118 -5.43 -8.21 -3.73
C GLY A 118 -4.17 -8.90 -3.24
N PHE A 119 -3.07 -8.18 -3.40
CA PHE A 119 -1.78 -8.55 -2.86
C PHE A 119 -1.14 -7.35 -2.18
N ILE A 120 -0.32 -7.60 -1.16
CA ILE A 120 0.66 -6.65 -0.61
C ILE A 120 2.04 -7.27 -0.83
N GLY A 121 2.82 -6.70 -1.74
CA GLY A 121 3.94 -7.42 -2.35
C GLY A 121 3.46 -8.77 -2.94
N PRO A 122 4.11 -9.91 -2.64
CA PRO A 122 3.66 -11.22 -3.11
C PRO A 122 2.60 -11.88 -2.23
N LEU A 123 2.18 -11.26 -1.12
CA LEU A 123 1.33 -11.90 -0.13
C LEU A 123 -0.16 -11.66 -0.44
N PRO A 124 -1.01 -12.70 -0.45
CA PRO A 124 -2.45 -12.53 -0.63
C PRO A 124 -3.07 -11.63 0.44
N GLN A 125 -3.87 -10.67 0.00
CA GLN A 125 -4.59 -9.71 0.84
C GLN A 125 -6.11 -9.86 0.59
N PRO A 126 -6.83 -10.62 1.45
CA PRO A 126 -8.27 -10.75 1.36
C PRO A 126 -8.97 -9.40 1.53
N ASN A 127 -9.91 -9.10 0.66
CA ASN A 127 -10.62 -7.83 0.62
C ASN A 127 -12.13 -7.97 0.74
N THR A 128 -12.67 -9.19 0.87
CA THR A 128 -14.10 -9.46 1.02
C THR A 128 -14.78 -8.38 1.89
N PRO A 129 -15.79 -7.66 1.40
CA PRO A 129 -16.32 -6.50 2.11
C PRO A 129 -16.82 -6.80 3.54
N SER A 130 -16.81 -5.78 4.38
CA SER A 130 -17.30 -5.82 5.78
C SER A 130 -17.97 -4.51 6.16
N GLY A 131 -19.06 -4.57 6.94
CA GLY A 131 -19.69 -3.38 7.53
C GLY A 131 -19.02 -2.87 8.81
N SER A 132 -18.04 -3.61 9.34
CA SER A 132 -17.29 -3.30 10.56
C SER A 132 -15.80 -3.19 10.24
N TRP A 133 -15.18 -2.08 10.65
CA TRP A 133 -13.74 -1.88 10.53
C TRP A 133 -12.98 -2.79 11.48
N VAL A 134 -13.48 -2.96 12.71
CA VAL A 134 -12.86 -3.84 13.71
C VAL A 134 -12.79 -5.26 13.18
N GLU A 135 -13.88 -5.81 12.65
CA GLU A 135 -13.90 -7.16 12.05
C GLU A 135 -13.02 -7.24 10.81
N PHE A 136 -13.07 -6.23 9.94
CA PHE A 136 -12.25 -6.20 8.74
C PHE A 136 -10.75 -6.24 9.08
N PHE A 137 -10.30 -5.32 9.93
CA PHE A 137 -8.90 -5.23 10.33
C PHE A 137 -8.46 -6.45 11.13
N ARG A 138 -9.30 -6.93 12.06
CA ARG A 138 -9.02 -8.15 12.84
C ARG A 138 -8.80 -9.35 11.93
N ASP A 139 -9.76 -9.67 11.08
CA ASP A 139 -9.81 -10.97 10.44
C ASP A 139 -9.03 -11.00 9.12
N ARG A 140 -9.08 -9.90 8.34
CA ARG A 140 -8.53 -9.85 6.97
C ARG A 140 -7.17 -9.14 6.89
N ARG A 141 -6.71 -8.54 7.99
CA ARG A 141 -5.37 -7.95 8.09
C ARG A 141 -4.60 -8.67 9.18
N LEU A 142 -4.88 -8.36 10.44
CA LEU A 142 -4.08 -8.77 11.59
C LEU A 142 -3.98 -10.31 11.71
N LEU A 143 -5.12 -11.00 11.88
CA LEU A 143 -5.13 -12.44 12.10
C LEU A 143 -4.82 -13.24 10.84
N HIS A 144 -5.25 -12.77 9.65
CA HIS A 144 -4.86 -13.40 8.38
C HIS A 144 -3.34 -13.44 8.24
N MET A 145 -2.68 -12.29 8.44
CA MET A 145 -1.23 -12.18 8.27
C MET A 145 -0.47 -12.88 9.40
N SER A 146 -0.93 -12.76 10.66
CA SER A 146 -0.26 -13.41 11.81
C SER A 146 -0.35 -14.94 11.76
N ARG A 147 -1.51 -15.50 11.41
CA ARG A 147 -1.68 -16.95 11.26
C ARG A 147 -0.86 -17.51 10.11
N ALA A 148 -0.76 -16.78 9.01
CA ALA A 148 0.11 -17.18 7.91
C ALA A 148 1.59 -17.16 8.34
N ALA A 149 2.04 -16.08 8.98
CA ALA A 149 3.40 -15.97 9.50
C ALA A 149 3.75 -17.07 10.52
N ALA A 150 2.80 -17.43 11.39
CA ALA A 150 2.99 -18.51 12.36
C ALA A 150 3.09 -19.88 11.68
N ARG A 151 2.21 -20.18 10.71
CA ARG A 151 2.27 -21.45 9.94
C ARG A 151 3.57 -21.59 9.14
N GLU A 152 4.11 -20.48 8.64
CA GLU A 152 5.37 -20.42 7.89
C GLU A 152 6.61 -20.45 8.80
N GLY A 153 6.43 -20.35 10.12
CA GLY A 153 7.52 -20.30 11.09
C GLY A 153 8.27 -18.97 11.14
N SER A 154 7.78 -17.94 10.44
CA SER A 154 8.39 -16.61 10.39
C SER A 154 8.09 -15.76 11.63
N LEU A 155 7.03 -16.08 12.37
CA LEU A 155 6.62 -15.35 13.56
C LEU A 155 7.22 -15.99 14.83
N PRO A 156 7.98 -15.24 15.66
CA PRO A 156 8.49 -15.75 16.93
C PRO A 156 7.41 -16.30 17.86
N SER A 157 7.77 -17.32 18.64
CA SER A 157 6.88 -17.99 19.59
C SER A 157 6.29 -17.00 20.59
N GLY A 158 4.99 -17.11 20.86
CA GLY A 158 4.28 -16.25 21.82
C GLY A 158 3.69 -14.96 21.24
N LEU A 159 4.26 -14.42 20.15
CA LEU A 159 3.70 -13.23 19.50
C LEU A 159 2.31 -13.51 18.89
N ALA A 160 2.08 -14.71 18.36
CA ALA A 160 0.77 -15.12 17.86
C ALA A 160 -0.33 -14.98 18.95
N THR A 161 -0.07 -15.50 20.15
CA THR A 161 -1.02 -15.44 21.28
C THR A 161 -1.26 -14.00 21.75
N ARG A 162 -0.23 -13.15 21.75
CA ARG A 162 -0.37 -11.71 22.09
C ARG A 162 -1.22 -10.98 21.05
N LEU A 163 -1.01 -11.27 19.77
CA LEU A 163 -1.82 -10.72 18.67
C LEU A 163 -3.27 -11.19 18.76
N GLU A 164 -3.53 -12.44 19.14
CA GLU A 164 -4.90 -12.94 19.37
C GLU A 164 -5.59 -12.26 20.55
N ARG A 165 -4.87 -12.04 21.65
CA ARG A 165 -5.37 -11.26 22.80
C ARG A 165 -5.71 -9.82 22.41
N LEU A 166 -4.85 -9.17 21.63
CA LEU A 166 -5.09 -7.82 21.11
C LEU A 166 -6.29 -7.80 20.15
N ALA A 167 -6.34 -8.76 19.23
CA ALA A 167 -7.43 -8.92 18.26
C ALA A 167 -8.80 -9.02 18.92
N ALA A 168 -8.89 -9.70 20.07
CA ALA A 168 -10.12 -9.81 20.86
C ALA A 168 -10.58 -8.49 21.50
N ARG A 169 -9.67 -7.53 21.69
CA ARG A 169 -9.92 -6.23 22.35
C ARG A 169 -9.89 -5.03 21.38
N LEU A 170 -9.82 -5.26 20.07
CA LEU A 170 -9.73 -4.18 19.08
C LEU A 170 -10.89 -3.17 19.17
N ALA A 171 -12.09 -3.62 19.53
CA ALA A 171 -13.25 -2.75 19.70
C ALA A 171 -13.09 -1.70 20.83
N GLU A 172 -12.15 -1.92 21.76
CA GLU A 172 -11.80 -0.96 22.81
C GLU A 172 -10.76 0.08 22.35
N LEU A 173 -10.03 -0.20 21.25
CA LEU A 173 -8.83 0.54 20.85
C LEU A 173 -9.00 1.35 19.57
N ILE A 174 -9.95 0.97 18.71
CA ILE A 174 -10.24 1.64 17.44
C ILE A 174 -11.75 1.75 17.20
N PRO A 175 -12.21 2.79 16.47
CA PRO A 175 -13.61 2.91 16.13
C PRO A 175 -14.05 1.79 15.18
N ASP A 176 -15.28 1.32 15.33
CA ASP A 176 -15.85 0.28 14.47
C ASP A 176 -16.38 0.80 13.13
N ARG A 177 -16.90 2.03 13.12
CA ARG A 177 -17.49 2.67 11.94
C ARG A 177 -16.82 4.01 11.60
N PRO A 178 -15.49 4.07 11.43
CA PRO A 178 -14.86 5.23 10.83
C PRO A 178 -15.33 5.36 9.37
N ARG A 179 -15.00 6.48 8.73
CA ARG A 179 -15.24 6.65 7.29
C ARG A 179 -14.47 5.55 6.52
N PRO A 180 -15.12 4.79 5.61
CA PRO A 180 -14.46 3.79 4.77
C PRO A 180 -13.78 4.47 3.58
N SER A 181 -12.62 5.06 3.85
CA SER A 181 -11.80 5.81 2.90
C SER A 181 -11.05 4.88 1.97
N LEU A 182 -11.09 5.13 0.66
CA LEU A 182 -10.19 4.47 -0.29
C LEU A 182 -8.76 4.86 0.05
N ILE A 183 -7.85 3.89 0.15
CA ILE A 183 -6.41 4.12 0.38
C ILE A 183 -5.58 3.55 -0.77
N HIS A 184 -4.32 3.96 -0.88
CA HIS A 184 -3.35 3.35 -1.78
C HIS A 184 -2.90 1.98 -1.26
N GLY A 185 -2.66 1.88 0.05
CA GLY A 185 -2.40 0.63 0.79
C GLY A 185 -0.93 0.22 0.92
N ASP A 186 -0.02 0.86 0.19
CA ASP A 186 1.43 0.58 0.22
C ASP A 186 2.28 1.84 0.01
N VAL A 187 2.04 2.91 0.79
CA VAL A 187 2.73 4.20 0.63
C VAL A 187 4.05 4.21 1.43
N TRP A 188 5.13 3.80 0.77
CA TRP A 188 6.49 4.03 1.24
C TRP A 188 7.36 4.70 0.18
N SER A 189 8.56 5.18 0.56
CA SER A 189 9.43 5.98 -0.31
C SER A 189 9.73 5.32 -1.67
N GLY A 190 9.90 3.99 -1.70
CA GLY A 190 10.13 3.23 -2.93
C GLY A 190 8.95 3.26 -3.92
N ASN A 191 7.74 3.49 -3.42
CA ASN A 191 6.50 3.49 -4.20
C ASN A 191 6.01 4.89 -4.58
N VAL A 192 6.80 5.94 -4.31
CA VAL A 192 6.41 7.32 -4.64
C VAL A 192 7.51 8.01 -5.43
N LEU A 193 7.12 8.66 -6.53
CA LEU A 193 8.00 9.46 -7.36
C LEU A 193 7.64 10.94 -7.26
N ALA A 194 8.67 11.77 -7.26
CA ALA A 194 8.52 13.22 -7.34
C ALA A 194 9.51 13.85 -8.32
N ALA A 195 9.09 14.96 -8.93
CA ALA A 195 9.92 15.82 -9.77
C ALA A 195 9.44 17.28 -9.65
N GLY A 196 10.37 18.24 -9.63
CA GLY A 196 10.03 19.67 -9.62
C GLY A 196 9.13 20.09 -8.46
N GLY A 197 9.34 19.51 -7.26
CA GLY A 197 8.53 19.82 -6.08
C GLY A 197 7.11 19.24 -6.09
N ARG A 198 6.80 18.33 -7.03
CA ARG A 198 5.49 17.65 -7.10
C ARG A 198 5.63 16.15 -7.14
N ILE A 199 4.76 15.46 -6.41
CA ILE A 199 4.47 14.04 -6.62
C ILE A 199 4.00 13.81 -8.06
N THR A 200 4.65 12.87 -8.73
CA THR A 200 4.37 12.50 -10.11
C THR A 200 3.73 11.12 -10.21
N ALA A 201 3.96 10.23 -9.24
CA ALA A 201 3.33 8.91 -9.22
C ALA A 201 3.30 8.28 -7.83
N PHE A 202 2.25 7.52 -7.58
CA PHE A 202 2.18 6.43 -6.60
C PHE A 202 2.19 5.10 -7.38
N LEU A 203 3.06 4.20 -6.97
CA LEU A 203 3.37 2.94 -7.62
C LEU A 203 2.92 1.78 -6.73
N ASP A 204 2.69 0.62 -7.34
CA ASP A 204 2.51 -0.66 -6.65
C ASP A 204 1.38 -0.63 -5.60
N PRO A 205 0.16 -0.25 -6.00
CA PRO A 205 -0.94 -0.08 -5.06
C PRO A 205 -1.45 -1.42 -4.51
N ALA A 206 -1.96 -1.38 -3.27
CA ALA A 206 -2.68 -2.47 -2.61
C ALA A 206 -4.03 -1.95 -2.05
N PRO A 207 -4.92 -1.40 -2.89
CA PRO A 207 -5.99 -0.51 -2.45
C PRO A 207 -7.18 -1.28 -1.88
N TYR A 208 -7.87 -0.64 -0.93
CA TYR A 208 -9.15 -1.05 -0.37
C TYR A 208 -9.78 0.13 0.39
N HIS A 209 -11.06 0.02 0.76
CA HIS A 209 -11.67 0.98 1.67
C HIS A 209 -11.32 0.62 3.12
N ALA A 210 -10.77 1.59 3.85
CA ALA A 210 -10.17 1.39 5.16
C ALA A 210 -10.48 2.56 6.09
N HIS A 211 -10.15 2.42 7.37
CA HIS A 211 -9.89 3.61 8.16
C HIS A 211 -8.58 4.25 7.69
N ALA A 212 -8.65 5.47 7.13
CA ALA A 212 -7.51 6.18 6.54
C ALA A 212 -6.26 6.27 7.43
N GLU A 213 -6.41 6.24 8.75
CA GLU A 213 -5.28 6.23 9.68
C GLU A 213 -4.33 5.04 9.51
N ILE A 214 -4.78 3.92 8.93
CA ILE A 214 -3.88 2.79 8.64
C ILE A 214 -2.80 3.16 7.63
N GLU A 215 -3.12 3.98 6.61
CA GLU A 215 -2.14 4.46 5.64
C GLU A 215 -1.25 5.55 6.24
N LEU A 216 -1.79 6.42 7.09
CA LEU A 216 -1.00 7.41 7.82
C LEU A 216 0.00 6.73 8.77
N ALA A 217 -0.41 5.67 9.46
CA ALA A 217 0.47 4.87 10.30
C ALA A 217 1.58 4.22 9.47
N PHE A 218 1.24 3.63 8.32
CA PHE A 218 2.18 3.06 7.36
C PHE A 218 3.23 4.10 6.89
N ILE A 219 2.79 5.29 6.50
CA ILE A 219 3.67 6.41 6.08
C ILE A 219 4.65 6.78 7.20
N ARG A 220 4.18 6.83 8.45
CA ARG A 220 5.01 7.13 9.62
C ARG A 220 6.01 6.01 9.92
N LEU A 221 5.58 4.75 9.83
CA LEU A 221 6.44 3.57 10.06
C LEU A 221 7.68 3.61 9.15
N PHE A 222 7.50 3.87 7.86
CA PHE A 222 8.60 3.94 6.90
C PHE A 222 9.26 5.31 6.78
N SER A 223 8.85 6.29 7.60
CA SER A 223 9.35 7.67 7.54
C SER A 223 9.31 8.25 6.12
N THR A 224 8.26 7.93 5.37
CA THR A 224 8.16 8.23 3.94
C THR A 224 8.06 9.73 3.68
N PHE A 225 7.29 10.40 4.52
CA PHE A 225 7.20 11.85 4.57
C PHE A 225 7.37 12.32 6.02
N GLY A 226 7.71 13.59 6.19
CA GLY A 226 7.91 14.22 7.49
C GLY A 226 6.80 15.20 7.88
N GLU A 227 7.17 16.14 8.75
CA GLU A 227 6.26 17.16 9.29
C GLU A 227 5.51 17.98 8.22
N PRO A 228 6.09 18.36 7.06
CA PRO A 228 5.35 19.07 6.02
C PRO A 228 4.13 18.31 5.50
N PHE A 229 4.24 16.98 5.39
CA PHE A 229 3.11 16.12 5.01
C PHE A 229 2.09 16.04 6.16
N GLU A 230 2.53 15.72 7.39
CA GLU A 230 1.60 15.58 8.52
C GLU A 230 0.78 16.85 8.74
N ARG A 231 1.41 18.02 8.62
CA ARG A 231 0.75 19.32 8.78
C ARG A 231 -0.22 19.58 7.63
N GLY A 232 0.25 19.43 6.38
CA GLY A 232 -0.59 19.64 5.21
C GLY A 232 -1.80 18.70 5.19
N TYR A 233 -1.63 17.46 5.65
CA TYR A 233 -2.70 16.48 5.69
C TYR A 233 -3.73 16.86 6.77
N GLN A 234 -3.29 17.26 7.97
CA GLN A 234 -4.20 17.74 9.02
C GLN A 234 -4.97 19.00 8.63
N GLU A 235 -4.34 19.94 7.93
CA GLU A 235 -4.99 21.18 7.44
C GLU A 235 -6.07 20.90 6.39
N GLN A 236 -5.90 19.83 5.61
CA GLN A 236 -6.74 19.52 4.45
C GLN A 236 -7.69 18.36 4.67
N ALA A 237 -7.53 17.61 5.75
CA ALA A 237 -8.31 16.42 6.00
C ALA A 237 -9.79 16.79 6.13
N ALA A 238 -10.52 16.60 5.03
CA ALA A 238 -11.98 16.59 5.00
C ALA A 238 -12.58 15.46 5.87
N VAL A 239 -11.71 14.54 6.32
CA VAL A 239 -11.99 13.44 7.23
C VAL A 239 -11.46 13.84 8.62
N SER A 240 -12.35 14.05 9.59
CA SER A 240 -11.93 14.21 10.98
C SER A 240 -11.31 12.89 11.47
N HIS A 241 -10.03 12.90 11.81
CA HIS A 241 -9.30 11.74 12.32
C HIS A 241 -9.35 11.62 13.86
N GLY A 242 -10.34 12.25 14.50
CA GLY A 242 -10.38 12.38 15.96
C GLY A 242 -9.14 13.12 16.49
N ASP A 243 -8.70 12.77 17.70
CA ASP A 243 -7.50 13.36 18.30
C ASP A 243 -6.23 12.79 17.67
N TRP A 244 -5.42 13.65 17.04
CA TRP A 244 -4.14 13.29 16.44
C TRP A 244 -3.10 12.80 17.47
N ARG A 245 -3.17 13.26 18.72
CA ARG A 245 -2.31 12.77 19.81
C ARG A 245 -2.67 11.33 20.14
N GLU A 246 -3.96 11.03 20.23
CA GLU A 246 -4.46 9.67 20.46
C GLU A 246 -4.11 8.75 19.29
N PHE A 247 -4.25 9.23 18.04
CA PHE A 247 -3.76 8.52 16.87
C PHE A 247 -2.29 8.15 17.04
N LYS A 248 -1.42 9.12 17.34
CA LYS A 248 0.02 8.88 17.49
C LYS A 248 0.35 7.91 18.62
N ALA A 249 -0.35 7.99 19.74
CA ALA A 249 -0.06 7.21 20.95
C ALA A 249 -0.60 5.77 20.89
N VAL A 250 -1.79 5.57 20.30
CA VAL A 250 -2.51 4.28 20.38
C VAL A 250 -2.75 3.69 19.00
N ARG A 251 -3.42 4.43 18.10
CA ARG A 251 -3.90 3.84 16.85
C ARG A 251 -2.77 3.62 15.84
N CYS A 252 -1.74 4.47 15.84
CA CYS A 252 -0.57 4.33 14.97
C CYS A 252 0.25 3.07 15.27
N PRO A 253 0.72 2.79 16.51
CA PRO A 253 1.43 1.53 16.79
C PRO A 253 0.53 0.30 16.55
N LEU A 254 -0.78 0.42 16.79
CA LEU A 254 -1.74 -0.66 16.50
C LEU A 254 -1.87 -0.94 15.00
N TYR A 255 -2.07 0.09 14.17
CA TYR A 255 -2.17 -0.08 12.72
C TYR A 255 -0.85 -0.56 12.12
N ASN A 256 0.30 -0.17 12.69
CA ASN A 256 1.62 -0.64 12.27
C ASN A 256 1.83 -2.14 12.48
N LEU A 257 1.04 -2.82 13.32
CA LEU A 257 1.12 -4.28 13.46
C LEU A 257 0.89 -5.00 12.12
N TYR A 258 0.01 -4.49 11.27
CA TYR A 258 -0.27 -5.08 9.96
C TYR A 258 0.94 -5.06 9.00
N PRO A 259 1.51 -3.89 8.64
CA PRO A 259 2.68 -3.84 7.78
C PRO A 259 3.90 -4.50 8.41
N LEU A 260 4.06 -4.46 9.73
CA LEU A 260 5.13 -5.20 10.39
C LEU A 260 4.97 -6.71 10.21
N LEU A 261 3.75 -7.25 10.32
CA LEU A 261 3.49 -8.67 10.01
C LEU A 261 3.78 -9.03 8.54
N VAL A 262 3.46 -8.13 7.60
CA VAL A 262 3.86 -8.29 6.18
C VAL A 262 5.37 -8.41 6.08
N HIS A 263 6.12 -7.52 6.73
CA HIS A 263 7.58 -7.49 6.67
C HIS A 263 8.23 -8.65 7.42
N VAL A 264 7.65 -9.11 8.53
CA VAL A 264 8.07 -10.33 9.24
C VAL A 264 7.97 -11.54 8.31
N ARG A 265 6.89 -11.68 7.55
CA ARG A 265 6.73 -12.78 6.58
C ARG A 265 7.70 -12.69 5.41
N LEU A 266 8.02 -11.50 4.93
CA LEU A 266 8.89 -11.31 3.77
C LEU A 266 10.39 -11.32 4.11
N PHE A 267 10.77 -10.79 5.28
CA PHE A 267 12.14 -10.43 5.60
C PHE A 267 12.62 -10.88 6.99
N GLY A 268 11.72 -11.28 7.89
CA GLY A 268 12.07 -11.86 9.19
C GLY A 268 12.48 -10.86 10.29
N GLY A 269 13.55 -11.22 11.03
CA GLY A 269 13.72 -10.93 12.47
C GLY A 269 13.66 -9.46 12.93
N GLN A 270 14.23 -8.50 12.21
CA GLN A 270 14.26 -7.10 12.67
C GLN A 270 12.85 -6.51 12.84
N TYR A 271 11.91 -6.91 11.98
CA TYR A 271 10.52 -6.45 12.02
C TYR A 271 9.73 -7.11 13.16
N ALA A 272 10.17 -8.27 13.64
CA ALA A 272 9.53 -8.94 14.77
C ALA A 272 9.81 -8.22 16.09
N ALA A 273 11.02 -7.65 16.25
CA ALA A 273 11.35 -6.84 17.42
C ALA A 273 10.51 -5.56 17.49
N GLU A 274 10.29 -4.89 16.35
CA GLU A 274 9.43 -3.71 16.29
C GLU A 274 7.95 -4.07 16.49
N LEU A 275 7.49 -5.19 15.94
CA LEU A 275 6.15 -5.74 16.19
C LEU A 275 5.92 -5.99 17.69
N GLU A 276 6.89 -6.60 18.36
CA GLU A 276 6.88 -6.84 19.80
C GLU A 276 6.88 -5.53 20.60
N SER A 277 7.70 -4.55 20.22
CA SER A 277 7.72 -3.23 20.84
C SER A 277 6.35 -2.55 20.79
N ASN A 278 5.68 -2.57 19.63
CA ASN A 278 4.34 -2.00 19.48
C ASN A 278 3.31 -2.74 20.35
N LEU A 279 3.38 -4.07 20.44
CA LEU A 279 2.52 -4.85 21.35
C LEU A 279 2.73 -4.44 22.82
N CYS A 280 3.98 -4.27 23.25
CA CYS A 280 4.32 -3.79 24.59
C CYS A 280 3.74 -2.39 24.87
N THR A 281 3.89 -1.45 23.93
CA THR A 281 3.28 -0.11 24.05
C THR A 281 1.76 -0.17 24.22
N LEU A 282 1.11 -1.13 23.56
CA LEU A 282 -0.34 -1.35 23.64
C LEU A 282 -0.76 -2.18 24.86
N GLY A 283 0.18 -2.68 25.67
CA GLY A 283 -0.09 -3.49 26.86
C GLY A 283 -0.43 -4.96 26.58
N PHE A 284 0.02 -5.51 25.46
CA PHE A 284 -0.24 -6.90 25.05
C PHE A 284 0.99 -7.78 25.05
#